data_AF-A0AAD4F883-F1
#
_entry.id   AF-A0AAD4F883-F1
#
_cell.length_a   1.000
_cell.length_b   1.000
_cell.length_c   1.000
_cell.angle_alpha   90.00
_cell.angle_beta   90.00
_cell.angle_gamma   90.00
#
_symmetry.space_group_name_H-M   'P 1'
#
loop_
_entity.id
_entity.type
_entity.pdbx_description
1 polymer ?
#
loop_
_entity_poly.entity_id
_entity_poly.type
_entity_poly.pdbx_seq_one_letter_code
_entity_poly.pdbx_strand_id
1 'polypeptide(L)'
;MSIQPLPGDVVAQIKSSTAITSLNGAVCGLLENSLDAAASKINISIDYSRGNCSVEDDGHGIIPVSFQEDGGLGRLHWSSPDISPPRQSNDC
;
A
#
# COMPACT_ATOMS: atom_id res chain seq x y z
N MET A 1 0.17 -14.61 -37.85
CA MET A 1 0.71 -14.26 -36.52
C MET A 1 -0.46 -13.99 -35.59
N SER A 2 -0.48 -14.63 -34.42
CA SER A 2 -1.52 -14.45 -33.41
C SER A 2 -0.87 -13.85 -32.18
N ILE A 3 -1.46 -12.78 -31.65
CA ILE A 3 -1.12 -12.25 -30.33
C ILE A 3 -1.64 -13.25 -29.31
N GLN A 4 -0.79 -13.68 -28.38
CA GLN A 4 -1.12 -14.65 -27.32
C GLN A 4 -0.88 -14.00 -25.95
N PRO A 5 -1.67 -14.37 -24.92
CA PRO A 5 -1.48 -13.88 -23.57
C PRO A 5 -0.13 -14.32 -23.01
N LEU A 6 0.50 -13.44 -22.23
CA LEU A 6 1.74 -13.76 -21.53
C LEU A 6 1.47 -14.79 -20.42
N PRO A 7 2.45 -15.67 -20.13
CA PRO A 7 2.42 -16.53 -18.95
C PRO A 7 2.19 -15.73 -17.66
N GLY A 8 1.44 -16.29 -16.70
CA GLY A 8 0.98 -15.56 -15.51
C GLY A 8 2.11 -15.07 -14.60
N ASP A 9 3.19 -15.83 -14.52
CA ASP A 9 4.46 -15.48 -13.87
C ASP A 9 5.13 -14.25 -14.52
N VAL A 10 5.14 -14.19 -15.86
CA VAL A 10 5.65 -13.04 -16.60
C VAL A 10 4.77 -11.81 -16.37
N VAL A 11 3.44 -11.98 -16.35
CA VAL A 11 2.51 -10.89 -16.02
C VAL A 11 2.74 -10.38 -14.59
N ALA A 12 2.95 -11.27 -13.62
CA ALA A 12 3.23 -10.90 -12.23
C ALA A 12 4.57 -10.15 -12.10
N GLN A 13 5.61 -10.60 -12.80
CA GLN A 13 6.92 -9.95 -12.84
C GLN A 13 6.88 -8.57 -13.51
N ILE A 14 6.15 -8.43 -14.62
CA ILE A 14 5.97 -7.13 -15.29
C ILE A 14 5.19 -6.19 -14.37
N LYS A 15 4.10 -6.65 -13.75
CA LYS A 15 3.31 -5.82 -12.81
C LYS A 15 4.13 -5.36 -11.61
N SER A 16 4.94 -6.25 -11.01
CA SER A 16 5.79 -5.90 -9.86
C SER A 16 6.88 -4.89 -10.21
N SER A 17 7.41 -4.94 -11.44
CA SER A 17 8.43 -3.99 -11.92
C SER A 17 7.89 -2.64 -12.41
N THR A 18 6.58 -2.49 -12.58
CA THR A 18 5.96 -1.23 -13.05
C THR A 18 5.33 -0.36 -11.95
N ALA A 19 5.04 -0.91 -10.76
CA ALA A 19 4.27 -0.19 -9.74
C ALA A 19 5.14 0.73 -8.86
N ILE A 20 6.38 0.34 -8.56
CA ILE A 20 7.35 1.16 -7.83
C ILE A 20 8.52 1.42 -8.76
N THR A 21 8.45 2.53 -9.49
CA THR A 21 9.46 2.93 -10.47
C THR A 21 10.65 3.66 -9.86
N SER A 22 10.56 4.02 -8.57
CA SER A 22 11.62 4.67 -7.82
C SER A 22 11.46 4.41 -6.32
N LEU A 23 12.60 4.40 -5.60
CA LEU A 23 12.60 4.33 -4.14
C LEU A 23 11.78 5.46 -3.51
N ASN A 24 11.84 6.67 -4.09
CA ASN A 24 11.04 7.80 -3.65
C ASN A 24 9.53 7.55 -3.82
N GLY A 25 9.12 6.91 -4.92
CA GLY A 25 7.73 6.51 -5.12
C GLY A 25 7.24 5.52 -4.05
N ALA A 26 8.10 4.57 -3.64
CA ALA A 26 7.79 3.67 -2.53
C ALA A 26 7.57 4.44 -1.23
N VAL A 27 8.47 5.37 -0.92
CA VAL A 27 8.39 6.21 0.30
C VAL A 27 7.12 7.05 0.30
N CYS A 28 6.74 7.68 -0.83
CA CYS A 28 5.52 8.46 -0.92
C CYS A 28 4.27 7.60 -0.65
N GLY A 29 4.17 6.42 -1.25
CA GLY A 29 3.01 5.53 -1.01
C GLY A 29 2.94 5.02 0.43
N LEU A 30 4.08 4.74 1.07
CA LEU A 30 4.11 4.38 2.49
C LEU A 30 3.74 5.57 3.40
N LEU A 31 4.19 6.78 3.07
CA LEU A 31 3.83 7.99 3.80
C LEU A 31 2.32 8.27 3.70
N GLU A 32 1.71 8.10 2.53
CA GLU A 32 0.26 8.21 2.34
C GLU A 32 -0.48 7.21 3.25
N ASN A 33 -0.06 5.95 3.29
CA ASN A 33 -0.66 4.95 4.20
C ASN A 33 -0.57 5.36 5.68
N SER A 34 0.56 5.91 6.12
CA SER A 34 0.73 6.38 7.50
C SER A 34 -0.19 7.57 7.82
N LEU A 35 -0.38 8.49 6.85
CA LEU A 35 -1.31 9.62 6.99
C LEU A 35 -2.78 9.16 7.03
N ASP A 36 -3.16 8.21 6.18
CA ASP A 36 -4.49 7.59 6.18
C ASP A 36 -4.78 6.85 7.50
N ALA A 37 -3.74 6.28 8.13
CA ALA A 37 -3.80 5.70 9.46
C ALA A 37 -3.86 6.75 10.59
N ALA A 38 -3.97 8.04 10.26
CA ALA A 38 -4.00 9.18 11.19
C ALA A 38 -2.78 9.27 12.12
N ALA A 39 -1.60 8.89 11.62
CA ALA A 39 -0.35 9.04 12.35
C ALA A 39 -0.07 10.51 12.69
N SER A 40 0.39 10.76 13.91
CA SER A 40 0.81 12.08 14.39
C SER A 40 2.32 12.29 14.25
N LYS A 41 3.07 11.18 14.19
CA LYS A 41 4.52 11.15 14.03
C LYS A 41 4.90 10.04 13.07
N ILE A 42 5.75 10.38 12.11
CA ILE A 42 6.25 9.46 11.09
C ILE A 42 7.77 9.61 11.00
N ASN A 43 8.51 8.51 11.19
CA ASN A 43 9.96 8.45 11.01
C ASN A 43 10.26 7.74 9.69
N ILE A 44 11.01 8.40 8.81
CA ILE A 44 11.39 7.85 7.50
C ILE A 44 12.91 7.73 7.43
N SER A 45 13.41 6.53 7.13
CA SER A 45 14.82 6.28 6.82
C SER A 45 14.94 5.79 5.39
N ILE A 46 15.88 6.37 4.63
CA ILE A 46 16.11 6.00 3.23
C ILE A 46 17.60 5.69 3.05
N ASP A 47 17.89 4.48 2.57
CA ASP A 47 19.23 4.08 2.14
C ASP A 47 19.26 3.97 0.61
N TYR A 48 19.64 5.07 -0.04
CA TYR A 48 19.81 5.12 -1.48
C TYR A 48 20.90 4.17 -2.01
N SER A 49 21.92 3.86 -1.19
CA SER A 49 23.00 2.99 -1.61
C SER A 49 22.55 1.54 -1.75
N ARG A 50 21.61 1.11 -0.90
CA ARG A 50 21.01 -0.23 -0.91
C ARG A 50 19.68 -0.30 -1.63
N GLY A 51 19.12 0.84 -2.05
CA GLY A 51 17.79 0.92 -2.63
C GLY A 51 16.68 0.55 -1.64
N ASN A 52 16.83 0.86 -0.36
CA ASN A 52 15.86 0.52 0.69
C ASN A 52 15.29 1.76 1.39
N CYS A 53 14.16 1.57 2.06
CA CYS A 53 13.60 2.53 2.98
C CYS A 53 12.84 1.83 4.12
N SER A 54 12.71 2.51 5.26
CA SER A 54 11.75 2.18 6.30
C SER A 54 10.89 3.40 6.63
N VAL A 55 9.60 3.15 6.88
CA VAL A 55 8.63 4.15 7.34
C VAL A 55 7.98 3.57 8.59
N GLU A 56 8.12 4.27 9.71
CA GLU A 56 7.56 3.91 11.01
C GLU A 56 6.60 5.01 11.46
N ASP A 57 5.39 4.64 11.85
CA ASP A 57 4.36 5.58 12.27
C ASP A 57 3.68 5.15 13.57
N ASP A 58 2.96 6.10 14.19
CA ASP A 58 2.15 5.91 15.39
C ASP A 58 0.64 5.94 15.09
N GLY A 59 0.25 5.58 13.86
CA GLY A 59 -1.15 5.55 13.45
C GLY A 59 -1.94 4.38 14.05
N HIS A 60 -3.18 4.21 13.60
CA HIS A 60 -4.08 3.14 14.07
C HIS A 60 -3.56 1.71 13.82
N GLY A 61 -2.55 1.56 12.95
CA GLY A 61 -1.96 0.29 12.58
C GLY A 61 -2.87 -0.57 11.70
N ILE A 62 -2.46 -1.82 11.51
CA ILE A 62 -3.16 -2.81 10.70
C ILE A 62 -3.80 -3.84 11.63
N ILE A 63 -5.09 -4.12 11.46
CA ILE A 63 -5.80 -5.10 12.27
C ILE A 63 -5.20 -6.51 12.07
N PRO A 64 -5.04 -7.34 13.12
CA PRO A 64 -4.38 -8.65 13.01
C PRO A 64 -4.96 -9.58 11.96
N VAL A 65 -6.27 -9.53 11.72
CA VAL A 65 -6.95 -10.36 10.71
C VAL A 65 -6.48 -10.05 9.28
N SER A 66 -6.03 -8.82 8.99
CA SER A 66 -5.53 -8.45 7.67
C SER A 66 -4.23 -9.17 7.29
N PHE A 67 -3.48 -9.68 8.27
CA PHE A 67 -2.25 -10.45 8.04
C PHE A 67 -2.50 -11.92 7.73
N GLN A 68 -3.73 -12.41 7.84
CA GLN A 68 -4.07 -13.78 7.44
C GLN A 68 -3.99 -13.92 5.92
N GLU A 69 -3.87 -15.15 5.43
CA GLU A 69 -3.73 -15.45 4.00
C GLU A 69 -4.87 -14.85 3.16
N ASP A 70 -6.07 -14.78 3.73
CA ASP A 70 -7.30 -14.20 3.18
C ASP A 70 -7.61 -12.77 3.67
N GLY A 71 -6.79 -12.21 4.56
CA GLY A 71 -6.96 -10.89 5.16
C GLY A 71 -6.73 -9.70 4.20
N GLY A 72 -6.21 -9.98 3.01
CA GLY A 72 -6.15 -9.03 1.89
C GLY A 72 -4.98 -8.05 1.90
N LEU A 73 -4.17 -8.00 2.97
CA LEU A 73 -2.97 -7.15 2.99
C LEU A 73 -2.01 -7.54 1.85
N GLY A 74 -1.60 -6.56 1.05
CA GLY A 74 -0.71 -6.76 -0.10
C GLY A 74 -1.37 -7.40 -1.32
N ARG A 75 -2.68 -7.68 -1.31
CA ARG A 75 -3.41 -8.13 -2.51
C ARG A 75 -3.74 -6.94 -3.42
N LEU A 76 -3.69 -7.20 -4.73
CA LEU A 76 -4.06 -6.19 -5.73
C LEU A 76 -5.57 -5.86 -5.64
N HIS A 77 -5.91 -4.57 -5.73
CA HIS A 77 -7.28 -4.05 -5.63
C HIS A 77 -7.97 -4.29 -4.29
N TRP A 78 -7.19 -4.48 -3.22
CA TRP A 78 -7.70 -4.54 -1.86
C TRP A 78 -7.30 -3.29 -1.09
N SER A 79 -8.29 -2.57 -0.58
CA SER A 79 -8.13 -1.45 0.35
C SER A 79 -8.87 -1.80 1.64
N SER A 80 -8.38 -1.33 2.78
CA SER A 80 -9.09 -1.50 4.05
C SER A 80 -10.52 -0.95 3.93
N PRO A 81 -11.54 -1.63 4.50
CA PRO A 81 -12.89 -1.09 4.54
C PRO A 81 -12.88 0.26 5.25
N ASP A 82 -13.60 1.24 4.71
CA ASP A 82 -13.76 2.53 5.38
C ASP A 82 -14.54 2.32 6.69
N ILE A 83 -13.85 2.48 7.83
CA ILE A 83 -14.44 2.35 9.18
C ILE A 83 -14.95 3.73 9.66
N SER A 84 -14.92 4.76 8.81
CA SER A 84 -15.54 6.04 9.13
C SER A 84 -16.99 5.81 9.56
N PRO A 85 -17.44 6.38 10.69
CA PRO A 85 -18.87 6.39 10.99
C PRO A 85 -19.60 7.04 9.82
N PRO A 86 -20.79 6.55 9.43
CA PRO A 86 -21.55 7.17 8.35
C PRO A 86 -21.66 8.66 8.64
N ARG A 87 -21.27 9.51 7.68
CA ARG A 87 -21.52 10.95 7.77
C ARG A 87 -23.01 11.09 8.05
N GLN A 88 -23.37 11.49 9.26
CA GLN A 88 -24.73 11.96 9.52
C GLN A 88 -24.89 13.16 8.59
N SER A 89 -25.72 12.97 7.56
CA SER A 89 -26.27 14.06 6.79
C SER A 89 -27.04 14.91 7.79
N ASN A 90 -26.39 15.93 8.35
CA ASN A 90 -27.11 16.99 9.01
C ASN A 90 -27.86 17.71 7.90
N ASP A 91 -29.17 17.50 7.89
CA ASP A 91 -30.14 18.03 6.96
C ASP A 91 -29.99 19.56 6.75
N CYS A 92 -30.23 19.97 5.50
CA CYS A 92 -30.94 21.19 5.15
C CYS A 92 -32.01 20.82 4.13
#